data_AF-B9SP99-F1
#
_entry.id   AF-B9SP99-F1
#
_cell.length_a   1.000
_cell.length_b   1.000
_cell.length_c   1.000
_cell.angle_alpha   90.00
_cell.angle_beta   90.00
_cell.angle_gamma   90.00
#
_symmetry.space_group_name_H-M   'P 1'
#
loop_
_entity.id
_entity.type
_entity.pdbx_description
1 polymer ?
#
loop_
_entity_poly.entity_id
_entity_poly.type
_entity_poly.pdbx_seq_one_letter_code
_entity_poly.pdbx_strand_id
1 'polypeptide(L)'
;MTEEEKKEGASYRYWVRETKADAAPLPLPKKLSPNDVVLNNTNNNNTLGSVWNRAGTWEEKSLNKWATDRIKELLVTVGSLEFSAGKAEISEVSKCSGDAFLVTVRNKKRVGYTYELTLKIKGEWTVKEEKKTVKADIDIPEFSIGELDDLQMEVRLSDEKDLLQEDKLQINQDLKLFLQPVREKLLQFEQELKDR
;
A
#
# COMPACT_ATOMS: atom_id res chain seq x y z
N MET A 1 -65.31 -16.30 -30.53
CA MET A 1 -64.54 -15.36 -31.34
C MET A 1 -63.49 -14.77 -30.42
N THR A 2 -62.28 -15.33 -30.53
CA THR A 2 -60.98 -14.82 -30.04
C THR A 2 -60.80 -13.35 -30.41
N GLU A 3 -60.25 -12.50 -29.53
CA GLU A 3 -58.87 -11.97 -29.47
C GLU A 3 -59.04 -10.55 -28.87
N GLU A 4 -58.17 -9.87 -28.11
CA GLU A 4 -56.78 -10.05 -27.72
C GLU A 4 -56.51 -8.98 -26.65
N GLU A 5 -56.30 -9.35 -25.37
CA GLU A 5 -55.71 -8.43 -24.40
C GLU A 5 -54.20 -8.44 -24.64
N LYS A 6 -53.74 -7.39 -25.33
CA LYS A 6 -52.32 -7.16 -25.63
C LYS A 6 -51.59 -6.89 -24.32
N LYS A 7 -51.00 -7.94 -23.72
CA LYS A 7 -50.09 -7.80 -22.58
C LYS A 7 -48.86 -7.03 -23.05
N GLU A 8 -48.78 -5.74 -22.70
CA GLU A 8 -47.55 -4.98 -22.82
C GLU A 8 -46.46 -5.67 -21.99
N GLY A 9 -45.38 -6.06 -22.67
CA GLY A 9 -44.26 -6.78 -22.08
C GLY A 9 -43.70 -6.00 -20.89
N ALA A 10 -43.41 -6.71 -19.80
CA ALA A 10 -42.86 -6.14 -18.58
C ALA A 10 -41.57 -5.36 -18.86
N SER A 11 -41.68 -4.04 -19.03
CA SER A 11 -40.52 -3.18 -19.16
C SER A 11 -39.88 -3.01 -17.78
N TYR A 12 -38.57 -3.22 -17.70
CA TYR A 12 -37.77 -3.01 -16.49
C TYR A 12 -37.68 -1.51 -16.15
N ARG A 13 -38.79 -0.90 -15.70
CA ARG A 13 -38.86 0.51 -15.28
C ARG A 13 -39.44 0.63 -13.87
N TYR A 14 -38.90 -0.14 -12.93
CA TYR A 14 -39.27 -0.09 -11.51
C TYR A 14 -38.96 1.23 -10.78
N TRP A 15 -38.32 2.18 -11.46
CA TRP A 15 -37.88 3.46 -10.89
C TRP A 15 -38.65 4.67 -11.42
N VAL A 16 -39.47 4.53 -12.47
CA VAL A 16 -40.29 5.62 -12.99
C VAL A 16 -41.62 5.60 -12.27
N ARG A 17 -41.74 6.40 -11.20
CA ARG A 17 -43.06 6.73 -10.65
C ARG A 17 -43.71 7.67 -11.67
N GLU A 18 -44.78 7.21 -12.32
CA GLU A 18 -45.72 8.15 -12.94
C GLU A 18 -46.10 9.20 -11.90
N THR A 19 -46.15 10.47 -12.30
CA THR A 19 -46.41 11.63 -11.44
C THR A 19 -47.77 11.52 -10.79
N LYS A 20 -47.86 10.79 -9.67
CA LYS A 20 -49.00 10.82 -8.76
C LYS A 20 -49.05 12.21 -8.12
N ALA A 21 -50.24 12.80 -8.04
CA ALA A 21 -50.50 14.15 -7.53
C ALA A 21 -50.02 14.42 -6.09
N ASP A 22 -49.57 13.38 -5.38
CA ASP A 22 -49.04 13.42 -4.00
C ASP A 22 -47.50 13.46 -3.95
N ALA A 23 -46.82 13.61 -5.10
CA ALA A 23 -45.36 13.71 -5.14
C ALA A 23 -44.87 15.08 -4.63
N ALA A 24 -43.83 15.07 -3.79
CA ALA A 24 -43.16 16.28 -3.36
C ALA A 24 -42.73 17.13 -4.58
N PRO A 25 -42.90 18.47 -4.53
CA PRO A 25 -42.57 19.34 -5.65
C PRO A 25 -41.10 19.19 -6.04
N LEU A 26 -40.83 19.29 -7.34
CA LEU A 26 -39.47 19.20 -7.86
C LEU A 26 -38.59 20.30 -7.21
N PRO A 27 -37.39 19.97 -6.72
CA PRO A 27 -36.51 20.96 -6.12
C PRO A 27 -36.12 21.99 -7.18
N LEU A 28 -36.40 23.26 -6.92
CA LEU A 28 -36.05 24.35 -7.81
C LEU A 28 -34.55 24.67 -7.67
N PRO A 29 -33.80 24.78 -8.78
CA PRO A 29 -32.38 25.11 -8.72
C PRO A 29 -32.19 26.53 -8.17
N LYS A 30 -31.48 26.63 -7.05
CA LYS A 30 -31.12 27.92 -6.44
C LYS A 30 -29.71 28.33 -6.89
N LYS A 31 -29.57 29.53 -7.45
CA LYS A 31 -28.26 30.12 -7.76
C LYS A 31 -27.53 30.43 -6.45
N LEU A 32 -26.34 29.87 -6.27
CA LEU A 32 -25.51 30.14 -5.10
C LEU A 32 -24.98 31.58 -5.16
N SER A 33 -25.11 32.31 -4.05
CA SER A 33 -24.49 33.63 -3.90
C SER A 33 -23.04 33.49 -3.41
N PRO A 34 -22.18 34.51 -3.60
CA PRO A 34 -20.81 34.49 -3.09
C PRO A 34 -20.72 34.25 -1.56
N ASN A 35 -21.70 34.77 -0.80
CA ASN A 35 -21.76 34.57 0.65
C ASN A 35 -22.07 33.11 1.05
N ASP A 36 -22.86 32.39 0.25
CA ASP A 36 -23.15 30.96 0.49
C ASP A 36 -21.89 30.10 0.32
N VAL A 37 -20.98 30.50 -0.58
CA VAL A 37 -19.68 29.84 -0.81
C VAL A 37 -18.75 30.07 0.38
N VAL A 38 -18.71 31.30 0.90
CA VAL A 38 -17.87 31.66 2.05
C VAL A 38 -18.34 30.96 3.33
N LEU A 39 -19.65 30.94 3.60
CA LEU A 39 -20.25 30.25 4.75
C LEU A 39 -19.95 28.74 4.76
N ASN A 40 -20.00 28.10 3.58
CA ASN A 40 -19.64 26.70 3.44
C ASN A 40 -18.14 26.47 3.73
N ASN A 41 -17.25 27.36 3.30
CA ASN A 41 -15.81 27.23 3.57
C ASN A 41 -15.46 27.44 5.05
N THR A 42 -16.05 28.40 5.74
CA THR A 42 -15.75 28.67 7.16
C THR A 42 -16.22 27.58 8.13
N ASN A 43 -17.25 26.82 7.76
CA ASN A 43 -17.74 25.69 8.58
C ASN A 43 -16.95 24.39 8.37
N ASN A 44 -15.99 24.37 7.44
CA ASN A 44 -15.21 23.16 7.08
C ASN A 44 -13.90 23.03 7.88
N ASN A 45 -13.66 23.86 8.89
CA ASN A 45 -12.36 23.90 9.57
C ASN A 45 -11.98 22.60 10.31
N ASN A 46 -12.92 21.66 10.52
CA ASN A 46 -12.69 20.40 11.22
C ASN A 46 -13.08 19.13 10.41
N THR A 47 -13.36 19.24 9.11
CA THR A 47 -13.73 18.07 8.29
C THR A 47 -12.51 17.49 7.58
N LEU A 48 -12.13 16.26 7.94
CA LEU A 48 -11.15 15.44 7.22
C LEU A 48 -11.80 14.92 5.93
N GLY A 49 -11.11 15.12 4.80
CA GLY A 49 -11.54 14.68 3.47
C GLY A 49 -12.32 15.74 2.68
N SER A 50 -12.92 15.31 1.59
CA SER A 50 -13.74 16.17 0.72
C SER A 50 -15.09 16.51 1.36
N VAL A 51 -15.80 17.48 0.77
CA VAL A 51 -17.18 17.86 1.19
C VAL A 51 -18.13 16.66 1.19
N TRP A 52 -17.84 15.61 0.40
CA TRP A 52 -18.61 14.37 0.36
C TRP A 52 -18.57 13.62 1.70
N ASN A 53 -17.42 13.61 2.38
CA ASN A 53 -17.23 12.92 3.66
C ASN A 53 -18.08 13.47 4.80
N ARG A 54 -18.70 14.65 4.64
CA ARG A 54 -19.58 15.28 5.64
C ARG A 54 -20.75 14.39 6.05
N ALA A 55 -21.26 13.54 5.14
CA ALA A 55 -22.32 12.57 5.44
C ALA A 55 -21.78 11.23 6.00
N GLY A 56 -20.49 11.16 6.33
CA GLY A 56 -19.82 9.93 6.78
C GLY A 56 -19.59 8.91 5.68
N THR A 57 -19.56 9.35 4.42
CA THR A 57 -19.31 8.51 3.24
C THR A 57 -17.87 8.00 3.25
N TRP A 58 -17.65 6.90 2.54
CA TRP A 58 -16.31 6.37 2.28
C TRP A 58 -15.61 7.21 1.20
N GLU A 59 -14.38 7.62 1.49
CA GLU A 59 -13.48 8.29 0.54
C GLU A 59 -12.13 7.59 0.60
N GLU A 60 -11.63 7.14 -0.56
CA GLU A 60 -10.32 6.51 -0.71
C GLU A 60 -9.42 7.39 -1.55
N LYS A 61 -8.18 7.59 -1.09
CA LYS A 61 -7.13 8.27 -1.82
C LYS A 61 -5.95 7.32 -1.99
N SER A 62 -5.63 7.00 -3.24
CA SER A 62 -4.44 6.20 -3.55
C SER A 62 -3.16 6.99 -3.23
N LEU A 63 -2.26 6.35 -2.49
CA LEU A 63 -0.92 6.84 -2.16
C LEU A 63 0.17 5.98 -2.78
N ASN A 64 -0.18 5.09 -3.72
CA ASN A 64 0.70 4.06 -4.25
C ASN A 64 2.03 4.64 -4.77
N LYS A 65 1.99 5.68 -5.63
CA LYS A 65 3.21 6.32 -6.17
C LYS A 65 4.16 6.79 -5.07
N TRP A 66 3.62 7.48 -4.07
CA TRP A 66 4.43 7.98 -2.96
C TRP A 66 5.00 6.82 -2.14
N ALA A 67 4.18 5.80 -1.86
CA ALA A 67 4.60 4.65 -1.07
C ALA A 67 5.70 3.85 -1.77
N THR A 68 5.57 3.56 -3.07
CA THR A 68 6.61 2.85 -3.83
C THR A 68 7.93 3.59 -3.84
N ASP A 69 7.90 4.91 -4.02
CA ASP A 69 9.13 5.72 -4.05
C ASP A 69 9.75 5.78 -2.66
N ARG A 70 8.92 5.97 -1.63
CA ARG A 70 9.39 6.08 -0.26
C ARG A 70 9.98 4.79 0.29
N ILE A 71 9.36 3.65 0.01
CA ILE A 71 9.88 2.34 0.40
C ILE A 71 11.25 2.11 -0.25
N LYS A 72 11.41 2.43 -1.54
CA LYS A 72 12.70 2.32 -2.23
C LYS A 72 13.78 3.19 -1.58
N GLU A 73 13.48 4.45 -1.26
CA GLU A 73 14.40 5.36 -0.58
C GLU A 73 14.84 4.81 0.79
N LEU A 74 13.88 4.35 1.59
CA LEU A 74 14.14 3.86 2.95
C LEU A 74 14.98 2.59 2.96
N LEU A 75 14.71 1.67 2.03
CA LEU A 75 15.46 0.41 1.91
C LEU A 75 16.88 0.62 1.40
N VAL A 76 17.10 1.57 0.48
CA VAL A 76 18.46 1.97 0.07
C VAL A 76 19.22 2.62 1.24
N THR A 77 18.53 3.32 2.13
CA THR A 77 19.13 3.97 3.31
C THR A 77 19.58 2.97 4.39
N VAL A 78 19.11 1.71 4.37
CA VAL A 78 19.61 0.66 5.28
C VAL A 78 21.13 0.46 5.12
N GLY A 79 21.66 0.65 3.90
CA GLY A 79 23.09 0.64 3.63
C GLY A 79 23.75 -0.74 3.72
N SER A 80 24.97 -0.76 4.23
CA SER A 80 25.79 -1.97 4.37
C SER A 80 25.84 -2.47 5.81
N LEU A 81 25.71 -3.79 6.00
CA LEU A 81 25.87 -4.46 7.28
C LEU A 81 27.17 -5.27 7.29
N GLU A 82 27.91 -5.18 8.39
CA GLU A 82 29.12 -5.96 8.62
C GLU A 82 28.80 -7.15 9.53
N PHE A 83 29.25 -8.32 9.10
CA PHE A 83 29.08 -9.61 9.77
C PHE A 83 30.42 -10.14 10.26
N SER A 84 30.39 -11.14 11.13
CA SER A 84 31.61 -11.85 11.54
C SER A 84 32.34 -12.51 10.36
N ALA A 85 31.61 -12.90 9.31
CA ALA A 85 32.15 -13.59 8.15
C ALA A 85 32.27 -12.71 6.90
N GLY A 86 31.90 -11.42 6.93
CA GLY A 86 31.86 -10.62 5.71
C GLY A 86 31.15 -9.28 5.83
N LYS A 87 30.87 -8.65 4.70
CA LYS A 87 30.10 -7.42 4.60
C LYS A 87 29.09 -7.57 3.47
N ALA A 88 27.85 -7.16 3.67
CA ALA A 88 26.88 -7.08 2.59
C ALA A 88 26.20 -5.73 2.53
N GLU A 89 25.73 -5.38 1.35
CA GLU A 89 25.09 -4.11 1.04
C GLU A 89 23.87 -4.36 0.17
N ILE A 90 22.79 -3.63 0.47
CA ILE A 90 21.59 -3.64 -0.36
C ILE A 90 21.89 -2.81 -1.61
N SER A 91 22.01 -3.49 -2.75
CA SER A 91 22.39 -2.85 -4.00
C SER A 91 21.21 -2.15 -4.68
N GLU A 92 20.04 -2.78 -4.71
CA GLU A 92 18.83 -2.21 -5.28
C GLU A 92 17.57 -2.95 -4.82
N VAL A 93 16.42 -2.28 -4.96
CA VAL A 93 15.10 -2.90 -4.80
C VAL A 93 14.61 -3.33 -6.18
N SER A 94 14.66 -4.63 -6.45
CA SER A 94 14.28 -5.24 -7.72
C SER A 94 12.78 -5.18 -7.97
N LYS A 95 11.99 -5.56 -6.96
CA LYS A 95 10.53 -5.63 -7.04
C LYS A 95 9.96 -4.85 -5.86
N CYS A 96 9.04 -3.94 -6.15
CA CYS A 96 8.29 -3.19 -5.15
C CYS A 96 6.92 -2.92 -5.74
N SER A 97 5.98 -3.83 -5.50
CA SER A 97 4.64 -3.80 -6.07
C SER A 97 3.63 -3.98 -4.95
N GLY A 98 2.49 -3.33 -5.06
CA GLY A 98 1.50 -3.29 -4.00
C GLY A 98 0.64 -2.05 -4.09
N ASP A 99 -0.20 -1.88 -3.08
CA ASP A 99 -1.16 -0.81 -2.98
C ASP A 99 -1.04 -0.13 -1.62
N ALA A 100 -1.03 1.21 -1.64
CA ALA A 100 -1.19 2.05 -0.46
C ALA A 100 -2.38 2.97 -0.66
N PHE A 101 -3.25 3.03 0.33
CA PHE A 101 -4.44 3.86 0.29
C PHE A 101 -4.72 4.52 1.64
N LEU A 102 -5.34 5.68 1.55
CA LEU A 102 -5.86 6.43 2.67
C LEU A 102 -7.37 6.43 2.60
N VAL A 103 -8.01 5.83 3.59
CA VAL A 103 -9.46 5.77 3.74
C VAL A 103 -9.91 6.79 4.78
N THR A 104 -10.88 7.62 4.39
CA THR A 104 -11.58 8.53 5.30
C THR A 104 -13.03 8.11 5.40
N VAL A 105 -13.50 7.80 6.62
CA VAL A 105 -14.88 7.40 6.90
C VAL A 105 -15.34 8.06 8.19
N ARG A 106 -16.49 8.76 8.16
CA ARG A 106 -17.08 9.41 9.35
C ARG A 106 -16.06 10.29 10.09
N ASN A 107 -15.31 11.10 9.34
CA ASN A 107 -14.26 11.96 9.89
C ASN A 107 -13.13 11.20 10.62
N LYS A 108 -12.91 9.91 10.31
CA LYS A 108 -11.80 9.11 10.81
C LYS A 108 -10.90 8.71 9.65
N LYS A 109 -9.62 8.94 9.84
CA LYS A 109 -8.55 8.57 8.92
C LYS A 109 -8.07 7.15 9.22
N ARG A 110 -7.96 6.32 8.20
CA ARG A 110 -7.32 5.00 8.27
C ARG A 110 -6.40 4.83 7.08
N VAL A 111 -5.23 4.27 7.33
CA VAL A 111 -4.28 3.91 6.27
C VAL A 111 -4.28 2.41 6.12
N GLY A 112 -4.13 1.95 4.90
CA GLY A 112 -3.90 0.55 4.58
C GLY A 112 -2.84 0.46 3.50
N TYR A 113 -2.00 -0.57 3.60
CA TYR A 113 -1.09 -0.93 2.54
C TYR A 113 -0.86 -2.43 2.54
N THR A 114 -0.53 -2.94 1.36
CA THR A 114 -0.08 -4.31 1.12
C THR A 114 0.98 -4.25 0.04
N TYR A 115 2.19 -4.74 0.33
CA TYR A 115 3.31 -4.72 -0.60
C TYR A 115 4.05 -6.05 -0.63
N GLU A 116 4.63 -6.33 -1.80
CA GLU A 116 5.62 -7.37 -2.04
C GLU A 116 6.96 -6.70 -2.42
N LEU A 117 8.06 -7.24 -1.88
CA LEU A 117 9.40 -6.69 -2.06
C LEU A 117 10.40 -7.77 -2.45
N THR A 118 11.28 -7.45 -3.39
CA THR A 118 12.49 -8.23 -3.68
C THR A 118 13.68 -7.28 -3.65
N LEU A 119 14.64 -7.57 -2.79
CA LEU A 119 15.86 -6.78 -2.59
C LEU A 119 17.05 -7.55 -3.14
N LYS A 120 17.91 -6.88 -3.93
CA LYS A 120 19.16 -7.47 -4.37
C LYS A 120 20.29 -7.03 -3.47
N ILE A 121 20.99 -7.99 -2.91
CA ILE A 121 22.11 -7.81 -2.00
C ILE A 121 23.39 -8.27 -2.68
N LYS A 122 24.43 -7.47 -2.50
CA LYS A 122 25.79 -7.81 -2.90
C LYS A 122 26.67 -7.74 -1.67
N GLY A 123 27.47 -8.76 -1.45
CA GLY A 123 28.39 -8.76 -0.33
C GLY A 123 29.65 -9.54 -0.61
N GLU A 124 30.63 -9.33 0.24
CA GLU A 124 31.88 -10.07 0.28
C GLU A 124 31.91 -10.90 1.55
N TRP A 125 32.05 -12.21 1.40
CA TRP A 125 32.21 -13.14 2.52
C TRP A 125 33.59 -13.78 2.47
N THR A 126 34.19 -13.94 3.65
CA THR A 126 35.45 -14.64 3.84
C THR A 126 35.14 -16.12 4.00
N VAL A 127 35.32 -16.88 2.93
CA VAL A 127 35.12 -18.33 2.92
C VAL A 127 36.49 -18.99 2.86
N LYS A 128 36.87 -19.71 3.92
CA LYS A 128 38.17 -20.42 4.03
C LYS A 128 39.39 -19.53 3.71
N GLU A 129 39.47 -18.36 4.34
CA GLU A 129 40.52 -17.33 4.14
C GLU A 129 40.51 -16.60 2.78
N GLU A 130 39.63 -16.96 1.85
CA GLU A 130 39.47 -16.27 0.56
C GLU A 130 38.21 -15.39 0.57
N LYS A 131 38.35 -14.14 0.14
CA LYS A 131 37.22 -13.22 0.00
C LYS A 131 36.48 -13.50 -1.30
N LYS A 132 35.24 -13.97 -1.20
CA LYS A 132 34.35 -14.19 -2.34
C LYS A 132 33.23 -13.17 -2.36
N THR A 133 32.97 -12.59 -3.51
CA THR A 133 31.77 -11.77 -3.74
C THR A 133 30.60 -12.69 -4.00
N VAL A 134 29.53 -12.57 -3.21
CA VAL A 134 28.30 -13.36 -3.35
C VAL A 134 27.14 -12.42 -3.61
N LYS A 135 26.27 -12.81 -4.55
CA LYS A 135 25.00 -12.12 -4.82
C LYS A 135 23.84 -12.92 -4.22
N ALA A 136 22.92 -12.21 -3.60
CA ALA A 136 21.73 -12.79 -3.00
C ALA A 136 20.52 -11.91 -3.24
N ASP A 137 19.36 -12.52 -3.41
CA ASP A 137 18.08 -11.84 -3.46
C ASP A 137 17.31 -12.15 -2.16
N ILE A 138 16.79 -11.13 -1.49
CA ILE A 138 15.86 -11.28 -0.36
C ILE A 138 14.46 -10.97 -0.85
N ASP A 139 13.58 -11.95 -0.72
CA ASP A 139 12.17 -11.83 -1.08
C ASP A 139 11.31 -11.73 0.18
N ILE A 140 10.44 -10.74 0.18
CA ILE A 140 9.40 -10.53 1.18
C ILE A 140 8.09 -10.68 0.40
N PRO A 141 7.42 -11.85 0.50
CA PRO A 141 6.32 -12.22 -0.38
C PRO A 141 5.12 -11.27 -0.22
N GLU A 142 4.76 -10.94 1.01
CA GLU A 142 3.70 -9.99 1.32
C GLU A 142 3.91 -9.44 2.73
N PHE A 143 3.68 -8.14 2.91
CA PHE A 143 3.55 -7.53 4.23
C PHE A 143 2.51 -6.41 4.20
N SER A 144 1.81 -6.28 5.31
CA SER A 144 0.74 -5.30 5.49
C SER A 144 0.88 -4.53 6.79
N ILE A 145 -0.01 -3.56 7.01
CA ILE A 145 0.02 -2.72 8.20
C ILE A 145 -0.22 -3.55 9.48
N GLY A 146 0.72 -3.46 10.43
CA GLY A 146 0.63 -4.19 11.70
C GLY A 146 1.10 -5.65 11.64
N GLU A 147 1.53 -6.16 10.48
CA GLU A 147 2.11 -7.50 10.32
C GLU A 147 3.65 -7.46 10.23
N LEU A 148 4.26 -6.29 10.44
CA LEU A 148 5.72 -6.15 10.43
C LEU A 148 6.41 -6.97 11.53
N ASP A 149 5.66 -7.37 12.57
CA ASP A 149 6.19 -8.19 13.65
C ASP A 149 6.51 -9.62 13.22
N ASP A 150 5.70 -10.16 12.30
CA ASP A 150 5.79 -11.53 11.76
C ASP A 150 6.38 -11.57 10.34
N LEU A 151 7.04 -10.49 9.93
CA LEU A 151 7.62 -10.33 8.59
C LEU A 151 8.47 -11.55 8.20
N GLN A 152 8.01 -12.28 7.18
CA GLN A 152 8.74 -13.41 6.62
C GLN A 152 9.68 -12.92 5.53
N MET A 153 10.93 -13.40 5.57
CA MET A 153 11.87 -13.20 4.47
C MET A 153 12.43 -14.53 3.97
N GLU A 154 12.54 -14.63 2.66
CA GLU A 154 13.19 -15.74 1.98
C GLU A 154 14.48 -15.24 1.33
N VAL A 155 15.57 -15.96 1.54
CA VAL A 155 16.88 -15.58 1.02
C VAL A 155 17.26 -16.56 -0.09
N ARG A 156 17.46 -16.04 -1.30
CA ARG A 156 17.87 -16.81 -2.49
C ARG A 156 19.28 -16.43 -2.90
N LEU A 157 20.21 -17.37 -2.83
CA LEU A 157 21.61 -17.15 -3.23
C LEU A 157 21.74 -17.38 -4.74
N SER A 158 22.33 -16.43 -5.47
CA SER A 158 22.55 -16.59 -6.91
C SER A 158 23.76 -17.49 -7.22
N ASP A 159 24.77 -17.52 -6.35
CA ASP A 159 26.06 -18.23 -6.55
C ASP A 159 26.08 -19.61 -5.87
N GLU A 160 25.01 -20.39 -6.05
CA GLU A 160 24.82 -21.66 -5.35
C GLU A 160 25.85 -22.74 -5.72
N LYS A 161 26.57 -22.61 -6.84
CA LYS A 161 27.48 -23.67 -7.33
C LYS A 161 28.91 -23.61 -6.78
N ASP A 162 29.34 -22.47 -6.24
CA ASP A 162 30.75 -22.22 -5.86
C ASP A 162 31.01 -22.21 -4.33
N LEU A 163 29.99 -22.54 -3.54
CA LEU A 163 30.00 -22.47 -2.07
C LEU A 163 29.62 -23.82 -1.44
N LEU A 164 30.29 -24.18 -0.34
CA LEU A 164 29.94 -25.37 0.45
C LEU A 164 28.59 -25.15 1.16
N GLN A 165 27.92 -26.25 1.52
CA GLN A 165 26.63 -26.17 2.21
C GLN A 165 26.74 -25.42 3.55
N GLU A 166 27.83 -25.58 4.29
CA GLU A 166 28.07 -24.88 5.55
C GLU A 166 28.18 -23.36 5.36
N ASP A 167 28.95 -22.92 4.35
CA ASP A 167 29.11 -21.50 4.03
C ASP A 167 27.77 -20.88 3.59
N LYS A 168 26.97 -21.61 2.80
CA LYS A 168 25.63 -21.15 2.40
C LYS A 168 24.70 -20.95 3.59
N LEU A 169 24.74 -21.87 4.56
CA LEU A 169 23.94 -21.77 5.78
C LEU A 169 24.36 -20.55 6.60
N GLN A 170 25.67 -20.31 6.72
CA GLN A 170 26.19 -19.13 7.40
C GLN A 170 25.76 -17.83 6.70
N ILE A 171 25.92 -17.74 5.38
CA ILE A 171 25.50 -16.57 4.59
C ILE A 171 24.00 -16.35 4.73
N ASN A 172 23.18 -17.40 4.72
CA ASN A 172 21.74 -17.29 4.91
C ASN A 172 21.38 -16.74 6.30
N GLN A 173 22.07 -17.20 7.35
CA GLN A 173 21.89 -16.69 8.72
C GLN A 173 22.31 -15.22 8.83
N ASP A 174 23.44 -14.85 8.23
CA ASP A 174 23.92 -13.47 8.20
C ASP A 174 22.89 -12.57 7.48
N LEU A 175 22.39 -13.00 6.32
CA LEU A 175 21.40 -12.25 5.56
C LEU A 175 20.07 -12.09 6.29
N LYS A 176 19.68 -13.04 7.17
CA LYS A 176 18.52 -12.89 8.05
C LYS A 176 18.66 -11.75 9.06
N LEU A 177 19.88 -11.31 9.36
CA LEU A 177 20.09 -10.14 10.23
C LEU A 177 19.63 -8.84 9.56
N PHE A 178 19.52 -8.78 8.22
CA PHE A 178 18.91 -7.64 7.54
C PHE A 178 17.42 -7.47 7.86
N LEU A 179 16.76 -8.48 8.44
CA LEU A 179 15.35 -8.39 8.82
C LEU A 179 15.10 -7.25 9.78
N GLN A 180 15.96 -7.10 10.79
CA GLN A 180 15.82 -6.06 11.82
C GLN A 180 15.88 -4.64 11.23
N PRO A 181 16.95 -4.23 10.52
CA PRO A 181 17.01 -2.88 9.96
C PRO A 181 15.96 -2.65 8.87
N VAL A 182 15.62 -3.66 8.06
CA VAL A 182 14.51 -3.54 7.08
C VAL A 182 13.18 -3.29 7.79
N ARG A 183 12.89 -4.04 8.85
CA ARG A 183 11.68 -3.87 9.67
C ARG A 183 11.61 -2.49 10.31
N GLU A 184 12.71 -1.98 10.85
CA GLU A 184 12.76 -0.62 11.41
C GLU A 184 12.43 0.44 10.36
N LYS A 185 12.97 0.32 9.15
CA LYS A 185 12.65 1.22 8.04
C LYS A 185 11.21 1.11 7.58
N LEU A 186 10.64 -0.10 7.54
CA LEU A 186 9.23 -0.28 7.21
C LEU A 186 8.32 0.29 8.31
N LEU A 187 8.72 0.22 9.58
CA LEU A 187 7.98 0.83 10.68
C LEU A 187 8.02 2.37 10.61
N GLN A 188 9.16 2.94 10.22
CA GLN A 188 9.25 4.36 9.90
C GLN A 188 8.30 4.73 8.75
N PHE A 189 8.27 3.93 7.69
CA PHE A 189 7.32 4.11 6.58
C PHE A 189 5.86 4.10 7.07
N GLU A 190 5.47 3.17 7.96
CA GLU A 190 4.10 3.15 8.51
C GLU A 190 3.74 4.45 9.23
N GLN A 191 4.67 5.01 10.02
CA GLN A 191 4.45 6.25 10.76
C GLN A 191 4.25 7.42 9.80
N GLU A 192 5.10 7.52 8.77
CA GLU A 192 4.98 8.56 7.74
C GLU A 192 3.68 8.44 6.93
N LEU A 193 3.23 7.20 6.67
CA LEU A 193 1.95 6.96 6.02
C LEU A 193 0.78 7.39 6.92
N LYS A 194 0.85 7.12 8.23
CA LYS A 194 -0.17 7.53 9.22
C LYS A 194 -0.27 9.05 9.35
N ASP A 195 0.82 9.79 9.17
CA ASP A 195 0.84 11.25 9.28
C ASP A 195 0.28 11.98 8.04
N ARG A 196 0.28 11.34 6.87
CA ARG A 196 -0.20 11.92 5.59
C ARG A 196 -1.71 11.96 5.40
#